data_AF-A0A4Y6PYB2-F1
#
_entry.id   AF-A0A4Y6PYB2-F1
#
_cell.length_a   1.000
_cell.length_b   1.000
_cell.length_c   1.000
_cell.angle_alpha   90.00
_cell.angle_beta   90.00
_cell.angle_gamma   90.00
#
_symmetry.space_group_name_H-M   'P 1'
#
loop_
_entity.id
_entity.type
_entity.pdbx_description
1 polymer ?
#
loop_
_entity_poly.entity_id
_entity_poly.type
_entity_poly.pdbx_seq_one_letter_code
_entity_poly.pdbx_strand_id
1 'polypeptide(L)'
;MKWTKRLSKACVVALSLWATSAQAQQAEQGAEVDETSSKSGLGDLEQPQIDWKAADPATMPHLDRDDPIICVEDESGQMFRMLCDEADKRCLVAKPHLEIPGAREKVIARMMKTCQRAEPGALTRLQAAGYEMVPALLETRFGHKRDERGRIYQTHFDLRRRLSLGFYDAITIPSDGSNVDHRLSAEIRGVYEAYDDKTRRRDRHEFMHGRVTLDPIEAEGLVYGYDRGRTGDEPVIRFVEFLTPEPDRYDIAIHLGPGFRLGRFQVEEIDERSQLLVDVAQGHINWEFLQNDRQGLEDYLLIRGGIGGGLAAIEGEDDDHIYGYPEVGLEGAWIIDDRGLTQLRMEAAYRHIWDDAENERDRAFADLSLERVVLSVNDQPLTLFAQGGVEYKNGPLAEDGITSFEALVGGRVSFFVPPRPDYERQIRQQTPNQPSE
;
A
#
# COMPACT_ATOMS: atom_id res chain seq x y z
N MET A 1 5.71 -34.56 19.02
CA MET A 1 4.78 -34.09 20.09
C MET A 1 5.33 -33.05 21.11
N LYS A 2 6.65 -32.91 21.33
CA LYS A 2 7.20 -31.85 22.22
C LYS A 2 7.35 -30.47 21.56
N TRP A 3 7.41 -30.42 20.23
CA TRP A 3 7.62 -29.21 19.42
C TRP A 3 6.37 -28.33 19.26
N THR A 4 5.18 -28.93 19.12
CA THR A 4 3.89 -28.19 19.06
C THR A 4 3.61 -27.33 20.30
N LYS A 5 4.10 -27.75 21.47
CA LYS A 5 4.00 -26.96 22.72
C LYS A 5 4.96 -25.77 22.78
N ARG A 6 6.07 -25.77 22.04
CA ARG A 6 7.02 -24.64 22.02
C ARG A 6 6.62 -23.57 21.00
N LEU A 7 6.12 -23.98 19.82
CA LEU A 7 5.58 -23.07 18.81
C LEU A 7 4.33 -22.31 19.28
N SER A 8 3.41 -22.97 20.00
CA SER A 8 2.24 -22.25 20.57
C SER A 8 2.64 -21.15 21.57
N LYS A 9 3.71 -21.37 22.35
CA LYS A 9 4.20 -20.37 23.31
C LYS A 9 4.88 -19.18 22.63
N ALA A 10 5.64 -19.41 21.56
CA ALA A 10 6.25 -18.33 20.79
C ALA A 10 5.19 -17.46 20.09
N CYS A 11 4.14 -18.09 19.54
CA CYS A 11 3.04 -17.41 18.86
C CYS A 11 2.18 -16.58 19.84
N VAL A 12 1.90 -17.11 21.05
CA VAL A 12 1.15 -16.39 22.10
C VAL A 12 1.94 -15.20 22.65
N VAL A 13 3.27 -15.30 22.79
CA VAL A 13 4.10 -14.18 23.26
C VAL A 13 4.13 -13.04 22.23
N ALA A 14 4.24 -13.36 20.93
CA ALA A 14 4.19 -12.36 19.86
C ALA A 14 2.83 -11.63 19.79
N LEU A 15 1.72 -12.34 19.96
CA LEU A 15 0.37 -11.75 20.01
C LEU A 15 0.15 -10.87 21.25
N SER A 16 0.70 -11.24 22.42
CA SER A 16 0.57 -10.46 23.66
C SER A 16 1.39 -9.16 23.66
N LEU A 17 2.56 -9.14 23.03
CA LEU A 17 3.37 -7.93 22.87
C LEU A 17 2.70 -6.90 21.94
N TRP A 18 1.88 -7.36 21.00
CA TRP A 18 1.14 -6.49 20.06
C TRP A 18 -0.14 -5.88 20.68
N ALA A 19 -0.86 -6.63 21.51
CA ALA A 19 -2.02 -6.10 22.23
C ALA A 19 -1.67 -4.94 23.18
N THR A 20 -0.43 -4.94 23.71
CA THR A 20 0.04 -3.95 24.67
C THR A 20 0.50 -2.65 23.99
N SER A 21 1.01 -2.70 22.75
CA SER A 21 1.42 -1.51 21.98
C SER A 21 0.23 -0.77 21.36
N ALA A 22 -0.83 -1.49 20.97
CA ALA A 22 -2.05 -0.89 20.45
C ALA A 22 -2.82 -0.06 21.50
N GLN A 23 -2.75 -0.46 22.79
CA GLN A 23 -3.34 0.32 23.90
C GLN A 23 -2.53 1.56 24.27
N ALA A 24 -1.22 1.59 24.02
CA ALA A 24 -0.38 2.75 24.32
C ALA A 24 -0.66 3.95 23.40
N GLN A 25 -1.07 3.72 22.14
CA GLN A 25 -1.41 4.80 21.20
C GLN A 25 -2.79 5.44 21.42
N GLN A 26 -3.70 4.80 22.17
CA GLN A 26 -5.00 5.38 22.52
C GLN A 26 -4.97 6.24 23.79
N ALA A 27 -3.91 6.15 24.60
CA ALA A 27 -3.80 6.91 25.85
C ALA A 27 -3.27 8.34 25.70
N GLU A 28 -2.72 8.73 24.53
CA GLU A 28 -2.17 10.08 24.31
C GLU A 28 -3.17 11.11 23.71
N GLN A 29 -4.46 10.77 23.56
CA GLN A 29 -5.47 11.70 23.00
C GLN A 29 -6.34 12.45 24.02
N GLY A 30 -5.98 12.40 25.31
CA GLY A 30 -6.71 13.09 26.38
C GLY A 30 -5.90 14.21 27.04
N ALA A 31 -5.50 15.23 26.29
CA ALA A 31 -4.99 16.48 26.85
C ALA A 31 -5.93 17.62 26.46
N GLU A 32 -6.88 17.88 27.35
CA GLU A 32 -7.80 19.01 27.35
C GLU A 32 -6.98 20.30 27.54
N VAL A 33 -6.94 21.14 26.50
CA VAL A 33 -6.30 22.47 26.55
C VAL A 33 -7.34 23.46 27.04
N ASP A 34 -7.15 23.93 28.26
CA ASP A 34 -7.94 24.97 28.92
C ASP A 34 -7.56 26.34 28.33
N GLU A 35 -8.30 26.81 27.33
CA GLU A 35 -8.12 28.14 26.74
C GLU A 35 -8.71 29.23 27.65
N THR A 36 -7.83 29.87 28.41
CA THR A 36 -8.14 31.11 29.14
C THR A 36 -8.14 32.30 28.16
N SER A 37 -9.34 32.64 27.68
CA SER A 37 -9.66 33.81 26.87
C SER A 37 -9.29 35.13 27.57
N SER A 38 -8.27 35.80 27.07
CA SER A 38 -7.96 37.22 27.33
C SER A 38 -8.85 38.12 26.47
N LYS A 39 -9.83 38.80 27.09
CA LYS A 39 -10.66 39.83 26.47
C LYS A 39 -9.84 41.11 26.25
N SER A 40 -9.38 41.38 25.03
CA SER A 40 -9.01 42.72 24.59
C SER A 40 -10.21 43.39 23.91
N GLY A 41 -10.70 44.47 24.51
CA GLY A 41 -11.76 45.31 23.95
C GLY A 41 -11.25 46.12 22.77
N LEU A 42 -11.67 45.74 21.57
CA LEU A 42 -11.82 46.63 20.41
C LEU A 42 -13.27 46.50 19.93
N GLY A 43 -13.87 47.62 19.54
CA GLY A 43 -15.31 47.81 19.38
C GLY A 43 -16.02 46.76 18.53
N ASP A 44 -17.24 46.45 18.97
CA ASP A 44 -18.21 45.56 18.34
C ASP A 44 -18.58 46.05 16.94
N LEU A 45 -17.76 45.70 15.94
CA LEU A 45 -18.26 45.51 14.59
C LEU A 45 -18.97 44.16 14.59
N GLU A 46 -20.27 44.15 14.29
CA GLU A 46 -21.05 42.92 14.15
C GLU A 46 -20.28 41.95 13.26
N GLN A 47 -19.80 40.87 13.87
CA GLN A 47 -19.07 39.84 13.15
C GLN A 47 -19.96 39.36 12.00
N PRO A 48 -19.40 39.17 10.80
CA PRO A 48 -20.13 38.56 9.72
C PRO A 48 -20.59 37.15 10.12
N GLN A 49 -21.86 37.04 10.54
CA GLN A 49 -22.43 35.76 10.92
C GLN A 49 -22.79 34.98 9.67
N ILE A 50 -21.83 34.17 9.20
CA ILE A 50 -22.16 33.03 8.36
C ILE A 50 -23.02 32.09 9.23
N ASP A 51 -24.29 31.91 8.89
CA ASP A 51 -25.19 31.06 9.66
C ASP A 51 -24.92 29.58 9.38
N TRP A 52 -23.98 29.01 10.14
CA TRP A 52 -23.65 27.58 10.08
C TRP A 52 -24.71 26.69 10.73
N LYS A 53 -25.61 27.24 11.55
CA LYS A 53 -26.57 26.46 12.35
C LYS A 53 -27.83 26.10 11.57
N ALA A 54 -28.19 26.90 10.57
CA ALA A 54 -29.36 26.66 9.73
C ALA A 54 -29.10 25.76 8.52
N ALA A 55 -27.85 25.43 8.22
CA ALA A 55 -27.49 24.72 7.00
C ALA A 55 -27.55 23.19 7.21
N ASP A 56 -28.41 22.52 6.45
CA ASP A 56 -28.47 21.05 6.37
C ASP A 56 -27.35 20.54 5.44
N PRO A 57 -26.40 19.71 5.92
CA PRO A 57 -25.33 19.15 5.09
C PRO A 57 -25.80 18.47 3.80
N ALA A 58 -27.02 17.91 3.78
CA ALA A 58 -27.58 17.27 2.59
C ALA A 58 -27.91 18.26 1.45
N THR A 59 -28.05 19.55 1.77
CA THR A 59 -28.45 20.60 0.82
C THR A 59 -27.37 21.65 0.59
N MET A 60 -26.28 21.61 1.37
CA MET A 60 -25.19 22.56 1.23
C MET A 60 -24.47 22.36 -0.12
N PRO A 61 -24.08 23.47 -0.80
CA PRO A 61 -23.16 23.39 -1.91
C PRO A 61 -21.80 22.85 -1.44
N HIS A 62 -21.05 22.23 -2.33
CA HIS A 62 -19.70 21.74 -2.05
C HIS A 62 -18.68 22.57 -2.81
N LEU A 63 -17.51 22.79 -2.20
CA LEU A 63 -16.36 23.30 -2.94
C LEU A 63 -15.88 22.22 -3.91
N ASP A 64 -15.64 22.59 -5.18
CA ASP A 64 -14.95 21.73 -6.11
C ASP A 64 -13.43 21.88 -5.91
N ARG A 65 -12.74 20.75 -5.86
CA ARG A 65 -11.29 20.67 -5.69
C ARG A 65 -10.51 21.23 -6.90
N ASP A 66 -11.15 21.25 -8.07
CA ASP A 66 -10.52 21.71 -9.30
C ASP A 66 -10.67 23.23 -9.51
N ASP A 67 -11.50 23.88 -8.68
CA ASP A 67 -11.67 25.33 -8.64
C ASP A 67 -10.59 26.05 -7.82
N PRO A 68 -10.36 27.36 -8.07
CA PRO A 68 -9.36 28.15 -7.35
C PRO A 68 -9.80 28.50 -5.92
N ILE A 69 -9.62 27.53 -5.00
CA ILE A 69 -9.93 27.70 -3.58
C ILE A 69 -8.84 28.53 -2.89
N ILE A 70 -9.25 29.64 -2.28
CA ILE A 70 -8.41 30.47 -1.42
C ILE A 70 -8.69 30.19 0.05
N CYS A 71 -7.69 30.41 0.91
CA CYS A 71 -7.88 30.39 2.35
C CYS A 71 -7.93 31.78 2.93
N VAL A 72 -9.00 32.03 3.68
CA VAL A 72 -9.23 33.27 4.40
C VAL A 72 -9.17 33.00 5.90
N GLU A 73 -8.53 33.89 6.62
CA GLU A 73 -8.49 33.88 8.07
C GLU A 73 -9.55 34.87 8.57
N ASP A 74 -10.35 34.48 9.56
CA ASP A 74 -11.22 35.43 10.24
C ASP A 74 -10.48 36.21 11.33
N GLU A 75 -11.19 37.10 12.02
CA GLU A 75 -10.62 37.92 13.09
C GLU A 75 -10.21 37.11 14.33
N SER A 76 -10.69 35.87 14.47
CA SER A 76 -10.32 34.95 15.55
C SER A 76 -9.09 34.10 15.24
N GLY A 77 -8.53 34.23 14.02
CA GLY A 77 -7.44 33.40 13.54
C GLY A 77 -7.90 32.04 13.00
N GLN A 78 -9.21 31.83 12.86
CA GLN A 78 -9.75 30.61 12.27
C GLN A 78 -9.63 30.67 10.75
N MET A 79 -9.06 29.61 10.18
CA MET A 79 -8.90 29.47 8.74
C MET A 79 -10.15 28.86 8.10
N PHE A 80 -10.62 29.46 7.02
CA PHE A 80 -11.71 28.98 6.16
C PHE A 80 -11.22 28.78 4.73
N ARG A 81 -11.88 27.90 3.99
CA ARG A 81 -11.68 27.73 2.56
C ARG A 81 -12.81 28.38 1.81
N MET A 82 -12.51 29.12 0.76
CA MET A 82 -13.49 29.92 0.06
C MET A 82 -13.31 29.85 -1.45
N LEU A 83 -14.43 29.76 -2.15
CA LEU A 83 -14.53 29.88 -3.60
C LEU A 83 -15.57 30.96 -3.91
N CYS A 84 -15.18 32.00 -4.63
CA CYS A 84 -16.08 33.09 -4.99
C CYS A 84 -16.35 33.08 -6.49
N ASP A 85 -17.63 33.20 -6.84
CA ASP A 85 -18.09 33.52 -8.17
C ASP A 85 -18.27 35.05 -8.27
N GLU A 86 -17.51 35.69 -9.15
CA GLU A 86 -17.58 37.13 -9.38
C GLU A 86 -18.86 37.55 -10.11
N ALA A 87 -19.41 36.68 -10.96
CA ALA A 87 -20.60 36.99 -11.76
C ALA A 87 -21.84 37.06 -10.87
N ASP A 88 -21.99 36.07 -9.98
CA ASP A 88 -23.11 35.97 -9.05
C ASP A 88 -22.88 36.69 -7.73
N LYS A 89 -21.68 37.26 -7.53
CA LYS A 89 -21.22 37.84 -6.25
C LYS A 89 -21.50 36.91 -5.06
N ARG A 90 -21.18 35.62 -5.23
CA ARG A 90 -21.46 34.59 -4.23
C ARG A 90 -20.19 33.86 -3.87
N CYS A 91 -19.92 33.76 -2.57
CA CYS A 91 -18.77 33.05 -2.05
C CYS A 91 -19.22 31.84 -1.24
N LEU A 92 -18.84 30.66 -1.69
CA LEU A 92 -18.95 29.42 -0.93
C LEU A 92 -17.84 29.39 0.12
N VAL A 93 -18.21 29.30 1.40
CA VAL A 93 -17.26 29.28 2.52
C VAL A 93 -17.40 27.95 3.25
N ALA A 94 -16.29 27.22 3.41
CA ALA A 94 -16.23 25.96 4.13
C ALA A 94 -15.30 26.06 5.34
N LYS A 95 -15.78 25.53 6.48
CA LYS A 95 -14.95 25.33 7.67
C LYS A 95 -14.06 24.10 7.49
N PRO A 96 -12.82 24.11 8.00
CA PRO A 96 -11.97 22.92 8.01
C PRO A 96 -12.54 21.80 8.90
N HIS A 97 -13.35 22.16 9.88
CA HIS A 97 -14.02 21.22 10.77
C HIS A 97 -15.51 21.56 10.85
N LEU A 98 -16.33 20.76 10.18
CA LEU A 98 -17.77 20.75 10.40
C LEU A 98 -18.12 19.47 11.17
N GLU A 99 -18.85 19.60 12.27
CA GLU A 99 -19.27 18.44 13.07
C GLU A 99 -20.51 17.82 12.46
N ILE A 100 -20.32 16.95 11.47
CA ILE A 100 -21.39 16.10 10.94
C ILE A 100 -21.43 14.80 11.76
N PRO A 101 -22.55 14.46 12.42
CA PRO A 101 -22.67 13.22 13.18
C PRO A 101 -22.30 11.99 12.35
N GLY A 102 -21.27 11.25 12.80
CA GLY A 102 -20.78 10.05 12.12
C GLY A 102 -19.85 10.29 10.92
N ALA A 103 -19.44 11.53 10.63
CA ALA A 103 -18.47 11.82 9.58
C ALA A 103 -17.03 11.92 10.13
N ARG A 104 -16.05 11.48 9.33
CA ARG A 104 -14.61 11.56 9.65
C ARG A 104 -13.90 12.80 9.07
N GLU A 105 -14.58 13.95 9.00
CA GLU A 105 -14.03 15.16 8.36
C GLU A 105 -12.74 15.69 9.02
N LYS A 106 -12.55 15.47 10.34
CA LYS A 106 -11.34 15.89 11.08
C LYS A 106 -10.05 15.30 10.50
N VAL A 107 -10.11 14.09 9.92
CA VAL A 107 -8.92 13.43 9.33
C VAL A 107 -8.59 14.02 7.96
N ILE A 108 -9.60 14.36 7.16
CA ILE A 108 -9.41 14.85 5.79
C ILE A 108 -8.88 16.29 5.77
N ALA A 109 -9.35 17.14 6.67
CA ALA A 109 -8.84 18.51 6.81
C ALA A 109 -7.32 18.57 7.07
N ARG A 110 -6.77 17.60 7.82
CA ARG A 110 -5.32 17.47 8.04
C ARG A 110 -4.55 16.99 6.81
N MET A 111 -5.24 16.33 5.87
CA MET A 111 -4.64 15.72 4.68
C MET A 111 -4.72 16.61 3.43
N MET A 112 -5.30 17.80 3.52
CA MET A 112 -5.45 18.71 2.39
C MET A 112 -4.22 19.60 2.19
N LYS A 113 -3.82 19.82 0.92
CA LYS A 113 -2.74 20.74 0.58
C LYS A 113 -3.09 22.17 1.02
N THR A 114 -2.05 22.93 1.33
CA THR A 114 -2.11 24.37 1.56
C THR A 114 -2.74 25.06 0.35
N CYS A 115 -3.93 25.61 0.55
CA CYS A 115 -4.56 26.66 -0.25
C CYS A 115 -3.69 27.91 -0.30
N GLN A 116 -3.87 28.74 -1.32
CA GLN A 116 -3.27 30.07 -1.35
C GLN A 116 -3.93 30.93 -0.26
N ARG A 117 -3.12 31.51 0.63
CA ARG A 117 -3.63 32.43 1.65
C ARG A 117 -4.03 33.75 1.00
N ALA A 118 -5.25 34.19 1.27
CA ALA A 118 -5.71 35.52 0.93
C ALA A 118 -5.05 36.57 1.83
N GLU A 119 -5.12 37.83 1.40
CA GLU A 119 -4.73 38.95 2.25
C GLU A 119 -5.61 39.05 3.51
N PRO A 120 -5.08 39.53 4.64
CA PRO A 120 -5.87 39.79 5.83
C PRO A 120 -7.10 40.66 5.54
N GLY A 121 -8.24 40.36 6.17
CA GLY A 121 -9.50 41.08 5.97
C GLY A 121 -10.16 40.89 4.60
N ALA A 122 -9.72 39.90 3.80
CA ALA A 122 -10.36 39.57 2.52
C ALA A 122 -11.86 39.27 2.66
N LEU A 123 -12.26 38.54 3.70
CA LEU A 123 -13.67 38.20 3.96
C LEU A 123 -14.53 39.46 4.16
N THR A 124 -14.08 40.37 5.04
CA THR A 124 -14.76 41.64 5.33
C THR A 124 -14.85 42.53 4.09
N ARG A 125 -13.79 42.59 3.27
CA ARG A 125 -13.79 43.36 2.01
C ARG A 125 -14.78 42.81 1.00
N LEU A 126 -14.87 41.50 0.83
CA LEU A 126 -15.82 40.88 -0.09
C LEU A 126 -17.26 41.13 0.36
N GLN A 127 -17.54 41.03 1.65
CA GLN A 127 -18.86 41.37 2.18
C GLN A 127 -19.22 42.85 1.97
N ALA A 128 -18.27 43.76 2.23
CA ALA A 128 -18.45 45.18 1.95
C ALA A 128 -18.66 45.46 0.44
N ALA A 129 -18.11 44.62 -0.44
CA ALA A 129 -18.34 44.67 -1.88
C ALA A 129 -19.69 44.05 -2.33
N GLY A 130 -20.48 43.56 -1.38
CA GLY A 130 -21.81 42.99 -1.59
C GLY A 130 -21.81 41.52 -1.96
N TYR A 131 -20.76 40.76 -1.62
CA TYR A 131 -20.75 39.31 -1.83
C TYR A 131 -21.57 38.59 -0.76
N GLU A 132 -22.40 37.64 -1.19
CA GLU A 132 -23.13 36.73 -0.32
C GLU A 132 -22.21 35.59 0.14
N MET A 133 -22.06 35.40 1.45
CA MET A 133 -21.27 34.31 2.03
C MET A 133 -22.19 33.12 2.35
N VAL A 134 -22.08 32.06 1.56
CA VAL A 134 -22.92 30.86 1.68
C VAL A 134 -22.12 29.73 2.32
N PRO A 135 -22.62 29.11 3.41
CA PRO A 135 -22.02 27.91 3.99
C PRO A 135 -21.91 26.80 2.95
N ALA A 136 -20.74 26.18 2.87
CA ALA A 136 -20.45 25.10 1.95
C ALA A 136 -19.72 23.94 2.66
N LEU A 137 -19.86 22.75 2.09
CA LEU A 137 -19.05 21.60 2.46
C LEU A 137 -17.65 21.73 1.89
N LEU A 138 -16.68 21.27 2.67
CA LEU A 138 -15.28 21.19 2.27
C LEU A 138 -15.13 20.35 0.99
N GLU A 139 -14.16 20.68 0.14
CA GLU A 139 -13.92 19.90 -1.07
C GLU A 139 -13.56 18.45 -0.75
N THR A 140 -13.90 17.54 -1.65
CA THR A 140 -13.57 16.13 -1.50
C THR A 140 -12.24 15.83 -2.18
N ARG A 141 -11.27 15.28 -1.44
CA ARG A 141 -9.98 14.88 -2.01
C ARG A 141 -10.17 13.72 -2.99
N PHE A 142 -9.32 13.65 -4.03
CA PHE A 142 -9.22 12.46 -4.88
C PHE A 142 -9.08 11.19 -4.04
N GLY A 143 -9.72 10.13 -4.51
CA GLY A 143 -9.87 8.91 -3.75
C GLY A 143 -11.05 8.87 -2.78
N HIS A 144 -11.82 9.96 -2.63
CA HIS A 144 -12.98 10.01 -1.75
C HIS A 144 -14.23 10.49 -2.48
N LYS A 145 -15.39 10.21 -1.89
CA LYS A 145 -16.70 10.74 -2.29
C LYS A 145 -17.51 11.11 -1.06
N ARG A 146 -18.49 11.99 -1.25
CA ARG A 146 -19.53 12.27 -0.26
C ARG A 146 -20.80 11.48 -0.57
N ASP A 147 -21.50 11.08 0.47
CA ASP A 147 -22.86 10.55 0.34
C ASP A 147 -23.91 11.67 0.41
N GLU A 148 -25.19 11.30 0.28
CA GLU A 148 -26.33 12.22 0.33
C GLU A 148 -26.45 12.97 1.66
N ARG A 149 -25.80 12.49 2.73
CA ARG A 149 -25.78 13.10 4.06
C ARG A 149 -24.53 13.95 4.29
N GLY A 150 -23.73 14.17 3.24
CA GLY A 150 -22.47 14.90 3.30
C GLY A 150 -21.32 14.13 3.96
N ARG A 151 -21.48 12.84 4.29
CA ARG A 151 -20.42 12.03 4.92
C ARG A 151 -19.42 11.59 3.86
N ILE A 152 -18.13 11.70 4.18
CA ILE A 152 -17.06 11.31 3.27
C ILE A 152 -16.69 9.84 3.47
N TYR A 153 -16.50 9.12 2.38
CA TYR A 153 -15.99 7.74 2.35
C TYR A 153 -14.94 7.58 1.24
N GLN A 154 -14.03 6.63 1.44
CA GLN A 154 -12.97 6.31 0.48
C GLN A 154 -13.52 5.45 -0.68
N THR A 155 -13.04 5.74 -1.89
CA THR A 155 -13.45 5.07 -3.14
C THR A 155 -12.29 4.56 -3.97
N HIS A 156 -11.06 4.99 -3.67
CA HIS A 156 -9.84 4.50 -4.29
C HIS A 156 -8.91 3.98 -3.21
N PHE A 157 -8.25 2.85 -3.42
CA PHE A 157 -7.46 2.18 -2.40
C PHE A 157 -6.04 1.93 -2.92
N ASP A 158 -5.03 2.42 -2.19
CA ASP A 158 -3.63 2.11 -2.49
C ASP A 158 -3.23 0.82 -1.77
N LEU A 159 -3.35 -0.31 -2.46
CA LEU A 159 -3.07 -1.64 -1.92
C LEU A 159 -1.57 -1.90 -1.64
N ARG A 160 -0.68 -0.95 -1.90
CA ARG A 160 0.76 -1.06 -1.59
C ARG A 160 1.11 -0.53 -0.20
N ARG A 161 0.14 0.00 0.53
CA ARG A 161 0.29 0.50 1.90
C ARG A 161 -0.82 -0.08 2.76
N ARG A 162 -0.61 -1.27 3.29
CA ARG A 162 -1.64 -1.98 4.04
C ARG A 162 -1.07 -3.06 4.93
N LEU A 163 -1.88 -3.46 5.89
CA LEU A 163 -1.79 -4.75 6.56
C LEU A 163 -3.00 -5.58 6.14
N SER A 164 -2.83 -6.73 5.49
CA SER A 164 -3.93 -7.60 5.10
C SER A 164 -4.01 -8.86 5.96
N LEU A 165 -5.22 -9.30 6.23
CA LEU A 165 -5.56 -10.60 6.80
C LEU A 165 -6.44 -11.35 5.80
N GLY A 166 -6.05 -12.57 5.44
CA GLY A 166 -6.73 -13.35 4.42
C GLY A 166 -7.04 -14.77 4.84
N PHE A 167 -8.10 -15.32 4.26
CA PHE A 167 -8.54 -16.70 4.45
C PHE A 167 -8.94 -17.28 3.10
N TYR A 168 -8.44 -18.48 2.80
CA TYR A 168 -8.57 -19.12 1.49
C TYR A 168 -8.88 -20.61 1.62
N ASP A 169 -9.57 -21.13 0.62
CA ASP A 169 -9.48 -22.53 0.24
C ASP A 169 -8.22 -22.70 -0.61
N ALA A 170 -7.30 -23.54 -0.15
CA ALA A 170 -6.05 -23.86 -0.81
C ALA A 170 -6.18 -25.24 -1.47
N ILE A 171 -6.15 -25.22 -2.79
CA ILE A 171 -6.34 -26.38 -3.64
C ILE A 171 -4.98 -26.82 -4.17
N THR A 172 -4.55 -28.03 -3.83
CA THR A 172 -3.29 -28.59 -4.34
C THR A 172 -3.59 -29.76 -5.27
N ILE A 173 -2.98 -29.72 -6.46
CA ILE A 173 -3.07 -30.77 -7.47
C ILE A 173 -1.66 -31.26 -7.77
N PRO A 174 -1.28 -32.45 -7.27
CA PRO A 174 0.02 -33.04 -7.60
C PRO A 174 0.14 -33.35 -9.10
N SER A 175 1.35 -33.27 -9.64
CA SER A 175 1.61 -33.48 -11.08
C SER A 175 1.32 -34.89 -11.60
N ASP A 176 1.30 -35.89 -10.72
CA ASP A 176 0.90 -37.26 -11.05
C ASP A 176 -0.61 -37.42 -11.27
N GLY A 177 -1.39 -36.34 -11.06
CA GLY A 177 -2.84 -36.33 -11.22
C GLY A 177 -3.56 -37.15 -10.15
N SER A 178 -2.92 -37.39 -9.01
CA SER A 178 -3.53 -37.99 -7.82
C SER A 178 -4.64 -37.10 -7.24
N ASN A 179 -5.08 -37.38 -6.01
CA ASN A 179 -6.24 -36.72 -5.42
C ASN A 179 -6.02 -35.21 -5.28
N VAL A 180 -7.03 -34.43 -5.70
CA VAL A 180 -7.10 -32.99 -5.44
C VAL A 180 -7.34 -32.79 -3.95
N ASP A 181 -6.46 -32.03 -3.30
CA ASP A 181 -6.54 -31.73 -1.88
C ASP A 181 -7.06 -30.30 -1.64
N HIS A 182 -7.88 -30.12 -0.61
CA HIS A 182 -8.52 -28.86 -0.24
C HIS A 182 -8.24 -28.54 1.23
N ARG A 183 -7.58 -27.42 1.48
CA ARG A 183 -7.06 -27.07 2.80
C ARG A 183 -7.43 -25.64 3.17
N LEU A 184 -7.66 -25.40 4.45
CA LEU A 184 -7.87 -24.05 4.94
C LEU A 184 -6.51 -23.34 5.06
N SER A 185 -6.38 -22.19 4.39
CA SER A 185 -5.19 -21.34 4.48
C SER A 185 -5.54 -19.97 5.07
N ALA A 186 -4.67 -19.47 5.94
CA ALA A 186 -4.77 -18.15 6.55
C ALA A 186 -3.47 -17.36 6.33
N GLU A 187 -3.59 -16.08 6.02
CA GLU A 187 -2.45 -15.20 5.69
C GLU A 187 -2.52 -13.89 6.48
N ILE A 188 -1.35 -13.42 6.90
CA ILE A 188 -1.10 -12.04 7.32
C ILE A 188 -0.02 -11.45 6.42
N ARG A 189 -0.19 -10.21 5.95
CA ARG A 189 0.83 -9.55 5.11
C ARG A 189 0.85 -8.04 5.32
N GLY A 190 1.98 -7.51 5.75
CA GLY A 190 2.26 -6.08 5.82
C GLY A 190 3.08 -5.61 4.62
N VAL A 191 2.62 -4.56 3.94
CA VAL A 191 3.36 -3.89 2.88
C VAL A 191 3.27 -2.38 3.04
N TYR A 192 4.39 -1.70 2.87
CA TYR A 192 4.46 -0.24 2.85
C TYR A 192 5.41 0.22 1.75
N GLU A 193 4.84 0.82 0.71
CA GLU A 193 5.59 1.34 -0.44
C GLU A 193 5.50 2.86 -0.52
N ALA A 194 6.64 3.53 -0.45
CA ALA A 194 6.77 4.97 -0.60
C ALA A 194 7.53 5.33 -1.88
N TYR A 195 7.17 6.46 -2.46
CA TYR A 195 7.92 7.06 -3.55
C TYR A 195 8.16 8.53 -3.27
N ASP A 196 9.39 8.93 -3.52
CA ASP A 196 9.82 10.31 -3.43
C ASP A 196 9.96 10.88 -4.84
N ASP A 197 9.03 11.76 -5.21
CA ASP A 197 9.00 12.43 -6.51
C ASP A 197 10.29 13.23 -6.78
N LYS A 198 10.97 13.74 -5.74
CA LYS A 198 12.17 14.56 -5.92
C LYS A 198 13.39 13.73 -6.26
N THR A 199 13.55 12.59 -5.61
CA THR A 199 14.67 11.68 -5.84
C THR A 199 14.34 10.59 -6.86
N ARG A 200 13.09 10.58 -7.34
CA ARG A 200 12.46 9.52 -8.15
C ARG A 200 12.72 8.13 -7.58
N ARG A 201 12.80 8.02 -6.25
CA ARG A 201 13.18 6.80 -5.56
C ARG A 201 11.96 6.12 -4.97
N ARG A 202 11.92 4.79 -5.11
CA ARG A 202 10.92 3.92 -4.51
C ARG A 202 11.53 3.14 -3.35
N ASP A 203 10.81 3.08 -2.24
CA ASP A 203 11.19 2.30 -1.07
C ASP A 203 10.00 1.41 -0.69
N ARG A 204 10.16 0.10 -0.80
CA ARG A 204 9.15 -0.89 -0.42
C ARG A 204 9.64 -1.67 0.78
N HIS A 205 8.79 -1.73 1.78
CA HIS A 205 8.97 -2.52 2.98
C HIS A 205 7.91 -3.61 3.01
N GLU A 206 8.35 -4.84 3.26
CA GLU A 206 7.48 -5.97 3.58
C GLU A 206 7.75 -6.37 5.02
N PHE A 207 6.71 -6.65 5.78
CA PHE A 207 6.86 -7.04 7.18
C PHE A 207 5.72 -7.93 7.61
N MET A 208 6.01 -8.85 8.54
CA MET A 208 5.00 -9.75 9.11
C MET A 208 4.19 -10.46 8.01
N HIS A 209 4.89 -11.00 7.02
CA HIS A 209 4.26 -11.84 6.00
C HIS A 209 4.28 -13.27 6.51
N GLY A 210 3.13 -13.93 6.58
CA GLY A 210 3.04 -15.31 6.99
C GLY A 210 1.78 -15.95 6.45
N ARG A 211 1.89 -17.17 5.95
CA ARG A 211 0.79 -18.00 5.48
C ARG A 211 0.89 -19.35 6.18
N VAL A 212 -0.25 -19.83 6.66
CA VAL A 212 -0.37 -21.15 7.28
C VAL A 212 -1.52 -21.89 6.62
N THR A 213 -1.23 -23.06 6.09
CA THR A 213 -2.19 -24.01 5.53
C THR A 213 -2.34 -25.18 6.49
N LEU A 214 -3.56 -25.65 6.71
CA LEU A 214 -3.89 -26.67 7.70
C LEU A 214 -4.19 -28.02 7.04
N ASP A 215 -3.81 -29.10 7.72
CA ASP A 215 -4.10 -30.50 7.38
C ASP A 215 -3.56 -30.96 6.00
N PRO A 216 -2.23 -31.21 5.86
CA PRO A 216 -1.17 -31.09 6.86
C PRO A 216 -0.75 -29.64 7.11
N ILE A 217 0.02 -29.40 8.18
CA ILE A 217 0.46 -28.04 8.54
C ILE A 217 1.63 -27.64 7.65
N GLU A 218 1.38 -26.70 6.75
CA GLU A 218 2.41 -25.97 6.02
C GLU A 218 2.43 -24.52 6.50
N ALA A 219 3.63 -23.98 6.70
CA ALA A 219 3.76 -22.59 7.11
C ALA A 219 4.94 -21.92 6.42
N GLU A 220 4.69 -20.80 5.78
CA GLU A 220 5.74 -19.96 5.24
C GLU A 220 5.63 -18.55 5.81
N GLY A 221 6.74 -17.83 5.83
CA GLY A 221 6.70 -16.44 6.22
C GLY A 221 8.01 -15.70 5.98
N LEU A 222 7.92 -14.39 6.11
CA LEU A 222 9.02 -13.43 6.03
C LEU A 222 8.84 -12.43 7.17
N VAL A 223 9.87 -12.31 8.00
CA VAL A 223 9.87 -11.32 9.09
C VAL A 223 9.94 -9.90 8.52
N TYR A 224 10.91 -9.64 7.65
CA TYR A 224 11.11 -8.32 7.07
C TYR A 224 11.82 -8.38 5.71
N GLY A 225 11.34 -7.58 4.77
CA GLY A 225 11.93 -7.33 3.47
C GLY A 225 12.05 -5.84 3.19
N TYR A 226 13.09 -5.47 2.48
CA TYR A 226 13.26 -4.12 1.95
C TYR A 226 13.73 -4.19 0.51
N ASP A 227 13.02 -3.47 -0.36
CA ASP A 227 13.37 -3.27 -1.75
C ASP A 227 13.52 -1.77 -1.99
N ARG A 228 14.72 -1.34 -2.39
CA ARG A 228 14.88 -0.05 -3.04
C ARG A 228 14.59 -0.26 -4.52
N GLY A 229 13.71 0.57 -5.06
CA GLY A 229 13.46 0.69 -6.49
C GLY A 229 13.80 2.09 -6.97
N ARG A 230 14.00 2.22 -8.28
CA ARG A 230 14.40 3.44 -9.01
C ARG A 230 15.58 4.27 -8.45
N THR A 231 16.60 4.42 -9.28
CA THR A 231 17.28 5.71 -9.50
C THR A 231 17.86 5.76 -10.91
N GLY A 232 17.75 6.93 -11.55
CA GLY A 232 18.37 7.27 -12.83
C GLY A 232 17.47 8.14 -13.70
N ASP A 233 17.67 9.47 -13.68
CA ASP A 233 17.11 10.41 -14.67
C ASP A 233 17.76 10.24 -16.05
N GLU A 234 18.90 9.56 -16.09
CA GLU A 234 19.70 9.35 -17.28
C GLU A 234 19.80 7.87 -17.63
N PRO A 235 19.77 7.52 -18.93
CA PRO A 235 20.00 6.16 -19.37
C PRO A 235 21.42 5.72 -19.01
N VAL A 236 21.53 4.55 -18.38
CA VAL A 236 22.82 3.94 -18.01
C VAL A 236 23.53 3.43 -19.27
N ILE A 237 22.76 2.94 -20.25
CA ILE A 237 23.30 2.45 -21.51
C ILE A 237 22.67 3.23 -22.66
N ARG A 238 23.52 3.69 -23.59
CA ARG A 238 23.16 4.41 -24.80
C ARG A 238 23.69 3.63 -25.99
N PHE A 239 22.80 3.15 -26.85
CA PHE A 239 23.17 2.61 -28.15
C PHE A 239 23.03 3.70 -29.19
N VAL A 240 24.03 3.86 -30.05
CA VAL A 240 23.94 4.71 -31.24
C VAL A 240 24.12 3.80 -32.43
N GLU A 241 23.08 3.69 -33.25
CA GLU A 241 23.07 2.94 -34.48
C GLU A 241 23.47 3.87 -35.63
N PHE A 242 24.32 3.36 -36.53
CA PHE A 242 24.79 4.08 -37.72
C PHE A 242 24.38 3.35 -39.03
N LEU A 243 23.35 2.49 -38.95
CA LEU A 243 22.88 1.72 -40.12
C LEU A 243 22.02 2.57 -41.06
N THR A 244 21.48 3.68 -40.56
CA THR A 244 20.76 4.73 -41.30
C THR A 244 21.68 5.91 -41.61
N PRO A 245 21.39 6.74 -42.65
CA PRO A 245 22.16 7.95 -42.95
C PRO A 245 22.19 8.97 -41.80
N GLU A 246 21.21 8.89 -40.89
CA GLU A 246 21.12 9.70 -39.68
C GLU A 246 21.31 8.77 -38.47
N PRO A 247 22.23 9.07 -37.53
CA PRO A 247 22.47 8.19 -36.39
C PRO A 247 21.26 8.13 -35.46
N ASP A 248 20.75 6.92 -35.23
CA ASP A 248 19.63 6.66 -34.33
C ASP A 248 20.15 6.35 -32.91
N ARG A 249 19.59 7.02 -31.90
CA ARG A 249 19.97 6.85 -30.49
C ARG A 249 18.88 6.10 -29.72
N TYR A 250 19.28 5.01 -29.07
CA TYR A 250 18.44 4.24 -28.17
C TYR A 250 18.97 4.34 -26.74
N ASP A 251 18.13 4.88 -25.86
CA ASP A 251 18.45 5.09 -24.46
C ASP A 251 17.77 4.00 -23.63
N ILE A 252 18.57 3.17 -22.96
CA ILE A 252 18.06 2.13 -22.05
C ILE A 252 18.31 2.60 -20.61
N ALA A 253 17.22 2.96 -19.93
CA ALA A 253 17.23 3.19 -18.49
C ALA A 253 17.29 1.84 -17.77
N ILE A 254 18.37 1.61 -17.02
CA ILE A 254 18.49 0.43 -16.15
C ILE A 254 18.21 0.91 -14.72
N HIS A 255 17.02 0.61 -14.23
CA HIS A 255 16.64 0.91 -12.85
C HIS A 255 17.08 -0.25 -11.96
N LEU A 256 18.32 -0.15 -11.45
CA LEU A 256 18.85 -1.09 -10.46
C LEU A 256 18.55 -0.61 -9.04
N GLY A 257 18.09 -1.53 -8.21
CA GLY A 257 17.67 -1.25 -6.85
C GLY A 257 18.11 -2.35 -5.89
N PRO A 258 18.95 -2.06 -4.88
CA PRO A 258 19.36 -3.07 -3.91
C PRO A 258 18.21 -3.37 -2.93
N GLY A 259 18.20 -4.59 -2.40
CA GLY A 259 17.27 -4.98 -1.36
C GLY A 259 17.81 -6.14 -0.52
N PHE A 260 17.04 -6.50 0.50
CA PHE A 260 17.33 -7.64 1.35
C PHE A 260 16.06 -8.24 1.94
N ARG A 261 16.14 -9.52 2.33
CA ARG A 261 15.13 -10.24 3.11
C ARG A 261 15.76 -10.84 4.36
N LEU A 262 15.02 -10.82 5.47
CA LEU A 262 15.45 -11.35 6.76
C LEU A 262 14.40 -12.28 7.33
N GLY A 263 14.85 -13.42 7.85
CA GLY A 263 14.01 -14.37 8.56
C GLY A 263 12.87 -14.90 7.70
N ARG A 264 13.17 -15.38 6.49
CA ARG A 264 12.19 -16.17 5.73
C ARG A 264 12.21 -17.60 6.28
N PHE A 265 11.04 -18.19 6.51
CA PHE A 265 10.95 -19.56 6.97
C PHE A 265 9.92 -20.33 6.15
N GLN A 266 10.11 -21.64 6.04
CA GLN A 266 9.20 -22.55 5.37
C GLN A 266 9.19 -23.86 6.15
N VAL A 267 7.98 -24.30 6.52
CA VAL A 267 7.69 -25.57 7.17
C VAL A 267 6.88 -26.39 6.20
N GLU A 268 7.37 -27.56 5.87
CA GLU A 268 6.75 -28.50 4.96
C GLU A 268 6.66 -29.88 5.59
N GLU A 269 5.65 -30.63 5.20
CA GLU A 269 5.45 -32.03 5.56
C GLU A 269 5.30 -32.85 4.27
N ILE A 270 6.17 -33.84 4.07
CA ILE A 270 6.15 -34.75 2.92
C ILE A 270 6.35 -36.16 3.45
N ASP A 271 5.44 -37.08 3.11
CA ASP A 271 5.47 -38.49 3.54
C ASP A 271 5.71 -38.67 5.06
N GLU A 272 4.94 -37.93 5.89
CA GLU A 272 5.02 -37.92 7.35
C GLU A 272 6.35 -37.44 7.95
N ARG A 273 7.26 -36.90 7.12
CA ARG A 273 8.49 -36.23 7.57
C ARG A 273 8.35 -34.73 7.39
N SER A 274 8.75 -33.98 8.42
CA SER A 274 8.75 -32.52 8.36
C SER A 274 10.15 -31.95 8.06
N GLN A 275 10.17 -30.83 7.33
CA GLN A 275 11.37 -30.02 7.12
C GLN A 275 11.07 -28.57 7.47
N LEU A 276 12.00 -27.94 8.18
CA LEU A 276 12.03 -26.51 8.43
C LEU A 276 13.24 -25.90 7.72
N LEU A 277 12.99 -24.95 6.84
CA LEU A 277 14.00 -24.08 6.26
C LEU A 277 13.88 -22.69 6.87
N VAL A 278 14.99 -22.14 7.37
CA VAL A 278 15.06 -20.76 7.87
C VAL A 278 16.16 -20.01 7.15
N ASP A 279 15.76 -19.18 6.21
CA ASP A 279 16.61 -18.17 5.57
C ASP A 279 16.88 -17.03 6.56
N VAL A 280 18.11 -17.00 7.09
CA VAL A 280 18.52 -15.97 8.05
C VAL A 280 18.59 -14.62 7.35
N ALA A 281 19.27 -14.57 6.19
CA ALA A 281 19.40 -13.36 5.40
C ALA A 281 19.60 -13.66 3.91
N GLN A 282 19.06 -12.76 3.08
CA GLN A 282 19.26 -12.71 1.64
C GLN A 282 19.54 -11.26 1.23
N GLY A 283 20.56 -11.04 0.40
CA GLY A 283 20.79 -9.77 -0.29
C GLY A 283 20.48 -9.92 -1.78
N HIS A 284 19.88 -8.89 -2.39
CA HIS A 284 19.51 -8.96 -3.80
C HIS A 284 19.58 -7.61 -4.51
N ILE A 285 19.58 -7.68 -5.85
CA ILE A 285 19.47 -6.55 -6.76
C ILE A 285 18.23 -6.78 -7.62
N ASN A 286 17.35 -5.78 -7.65
CA ASN A 286 16.19 -5.73 -8.54
C ASN A 286 16.56 -4.90 -9.77
N TRP A 287 16.22 -5.39 -10.96
CA TRP A 287 16.23 -4.64 -12.21
C TRP A 287 14.79 -4.44 -12.67
N GLU A 288 14.28 -3.22 -12.51
CA GLU A 288 12.97 -2.81 -13.00
C GLU A 288 13.11 -2.34 -14.47
N PHE A 289 12.45 -3.03 -15.41
CA PHE A 289 12.64 -2.78 -16.85
C PHE A 289 11.35 -2.45 -17.61
N LEU A 290 10.17 -2.77 -17.05
CA LEU A 290 8.89 -2.27 -17.56
C LEU A 290 8.21 -1.47 -16.46
N GLN A 291 7.78 -0.26 -16.79
CA GLN A 291 6.99 0.58 -15.89
C GLN A 291 6.08 1.51 -16.67
N ASN A 292 4.87 1.74 -16.15
CA ASN A 292 3.96 2.71 -16.71
C ASN A 292 4.16 4.08 -16.05
N ASP A 293 4.87 4.99 -16.71
CA ASP A 293 5.12 6.34 -16.19
C ASP A 293 3.83 7.18 -16.03
N ARG A 294 2.72 6.79 -16.67
CA ARG A 294 1.44 7.51 -16.60
C ARG A 294 0.53 7.03 -15.46
N GLN A 295 0.60 5.76 -15.08
CA GLN A 295 -0.27 5.16 -14.04
C GLN A 295 0.39 5.04 -12.67
N GLY A 296 1.62 5.57 -12.51
CA GLY A 296 2.32 5.62 -11.22
C GLY A 296 3.09 4.33 -10.92
N LEU A 297 3.47 4.12 -9.66
CA LEU A 297 4.37 3.00 -9.26
C LEU A 297 3.66 1.65 -9.15
N GLU A 298 2.48 1.56 -9.74
CA GLU A 298 1.56 0.45 -9.56
C GLU A 298 1.77 -0.64 -10.60
N ASP A 299 2.28 -0.24 -11.76
CA ASP A 299 2.59 -1.13 -12.87
C ASP A 299 4.09 -1.28 -12.99
N TYR A 300 4.59 -2.47 -12.69
CA TYR A 300 6.01 -2.76 -12.87
C TYR A 300 6.25 -4.21 -13.26
N LEU A 301 7.39 -4.44 -13.89
CA LEU A 301 7.99 -5.76 -14.05
C LEU A 301 9.47 -5.66 -13.68
N LEU A 302 9.92 -6.53 -12.80
CA LEU A 302 11.29 -6.57 -12.32
C LEU A 302 11.87 -7.97 -12.35
N ILE A 303 13.17 -8.05 -12.61
CA ILE A 303 13.97 -9.25 -12.40
C ILE A 303 14.76 -9.05 -11.11
N ARG A 304 14.80 -10.07 -10.26
CA ARG A 304 15.56 -10.10 -9.02
C ARG A 304 16.71 -11.08 -9.17
N GLY A 305 17.92 -10.67 -8.81
CA GLY A 305 19.05 -11.56 -8.61
C GLY A 305 19.53 -11.46 -7.16
N GLY A 306 19.54 -12.57 -6.43
CA GLY A 306 19.86 -12.60 -5.01
C GLY A 306 20.78 -13.74 -4.62
N ILE A 307 21.41 -13.59 -3.46
CA ILE A 307 22.13 -14.65 -2.77
C ILE A 307 21.74 -14.63 -1.29
N GLY A 308 21.64 -15.80 -0.68
CA GLY A 308 21.26 -15.93 0.72
C GLY A 308 21.82 -17.17 1.38
N GLY A 309 21.53 -17.30 2.67
CA GLY A 309 21.89 -18.47 3.45
C GLY A 309 21.03 -18.63 4.69
N GLY A 310 20.99 -19.84 5.20
CA GLY A 310 20.05 -20.26 6.22
C GLY A 310 20.42 -21.54 6.94
N LEU A 311 19.46 -22.02 7.72
CA LEU A 311 19.52 -23.26 8.48
C LEU A 311 18.40 -24.18 8.03
N ALA A 312 18.71 -25.45 7.81
CA ALA A 312 17.74 -26.50 7.50
C ALA A 312 17.70 -27.51 8.63
N ALA A 313 16.51 -27.85 9.09
CA ALA A 313 16.27 -28.93 10.04
C ALA A 313 15.31 -29.94 9.42
N ILE A 314 15.68 -31.22 9.46
CA ILE A 314 14.89 -32.33 8.91
C ILE A 314 14.52 -33.27 10.05
N GLU A 315 13.25 -33.66 10.11
CA GLU A 315 12.80 -34.62 11.10
C GLU A 315 13.47 -35.99 10.91
N GLY A 316 14.11 -36.48 11.97
CA GLY A 316 14.85 -37.75 11.95
C GLY A 316 16.36 -37.59 11.80
N GLU A 317 16.85 -36.38 11.53
CA GLU A 317 18.28 -36.05 11.56
C GLU A 317 18.63 -35.34 12.87
N ASP A 318 19.83 -35.61 13.40
CA ASP A 318 20.28 -35.10 14.71
C ASP A 318 20.91 -33.70 14.62
N ASP A 319 21.35 -33.27 13.43
CA ASP A 319 22.08 -32.02 13.20
C ASP A 319 21.30 -31.05 12.30
N ASP A 320 21.39 -29.76 12.62
CA ASP A 320 20.91 -28.66 11.75
C ASP A 320 21.98 -28.36 10.69
N HIS A 321 21.57 -28.26 9.42
CA HIS A 321 22.47 -28.03 8.29
C HIS A 321 22.53 -26.55 7.90
N ILE A 322 23.73 -26.03 7.65
CA ILE A 322 23.90 -24.67 7.11
C ILE A 322 23.82 -24.76 5.59
N TYR A 323 23.04 -23.87 4.97
CA TYR A 323 22.93 -23.82 3.52
C TYR A 323 23.12 -22.42 2.94
N GLY A 324 23.50 -22.38 1.67
CA GLY A 324 23.61 -21.17 0.85
C GLY A 324 22.93 -21.36 -0.51
N TYR A 325 22.53 -20.25 -1.15
CA TYR A 325 21.84 -20.32 -2.44
C TYR A 325 21.93 -19.02 -3.24
N PRO A 326 22.01 -19.08 -4.59
CA PRO A 326 21.53 -18.04 -5.47
C PRO A 326 20.01 -18.15 -5.65
N GLU A 327 19.40 -17.02 -5.96
CA GLU A 327 18.00 -16.92 -6.36
C GLU A 327 17.88 -15.98 -7.55
N VAL A 328 17.11 -16.38 -8.56
CA VAL A 328 16.64 -15.48 -9.62
C VAL A 328 15.13 -15.43 -9.57
N GLY A 329 14.56 -14.23 -9.68
CA GLY A 329 13.11 -14.04 -9.63
C GLY A 329 12.61 -13.07 -10.67
N LEU A 330 11.32 -13.17 -10.97
CA LEU A 330 10.54 -12.25 -11.76
C LEU A 330 9.34 -11.82 -10.91
N GLU A 331 9.10 -10.52 -10.77
CA GLU A 331 7.94 -10.00 -10.06
C GLU A 331 7.29 -8.92 -10.90
N GLY A 332 5.97 -8.97 -11.01
CA GLY A 332 5.21 -7.94 -11.70
C GLY A 332 3.89 -7.65 -11.01
N ALA A 333 3.44 -6.42 -11.11
CA ALA A 333 2.13 -6.00 -10.62
C ALA A 333 1.53 -5.02 -11.61
N TRP A 334 0.21 -5.03 -11.72
CA TRP A 334 -0.58 -4.09 -12.52
C TRP A 334 -1.87 -3.75 -11.81
N ILE A 335 -2.27 -2.49 -11.92
CA ILE A 335 -3.59 -2.04 -11.51
C ILE A 335 -4.47 -1.88 -12.75
N ILE A 336 -5.55 -2.66 -12.82
CA ILE A 336 -6.36 -2.76 -14.04
C ILE A 336 -7.33 -1.58 -14.18
N ASP A 337 -7.69 -0.94 -13.06
CA ASP A 337 -8.66 0.17 -13.06
C ASP A 337 -8.13 1.44 -12.40
N ASP A 338 -8.61 2.58 -12.86
CA ASP A 338 -8.20 3.91 -12.36
C ASP A 338 -8.46 4.12 -10.86
N ARG A 339 -9.31 3.28 -10.25
CA ARG A 339 -9.64 3.36 -8.84
C ARG A 339 -8.75 2.51 -7.94
N GLY A 340 -7.86 1.68 -8.49
CA GLY A 340 -7.05 0.75 -7.71
C GLY A 340 -7.87 -0.38 -7.08
N LEU A 341 -9.06 -0.68 -7.63
CA LEU A 341 -9.94 -1.71 -7.08
C LEU A 341 -9.55 -3.11 -7.54
N THR A 342 -8.77 -3.26 -8.62
CA THR A 342 -8.32 -4.54 -9.15
C THR A 342 -6.83 -4.53 -9.35
N GLN A 343 -6.16 -5.52 -8.77
CA GLN A 343 -4.74 -5.74 -8.91
C GLN A 343 -4.47 -7.13 -9.48
N LEU A 344 -3.63 -7.17 -10.52
CA LEU A 344 -3.00 -8.40 -11.00
C LEU A 344 -1.56 -8.41 -10.50
N ARG A 345 -1.09 -9.54 -9.98
CA ARG A 345 0.31 -9.73 -9.59
C ARG A 345 0.81 -11.06 -10.11
N MET A 346 2.04 -11.05 -10.63
CA MET A 346 2.79 -12.25 -10.96
C MET A 346 4.07 -12.31 -10.14
N GLU A 347 4.47 -13.51 -9.80
CA GLU A 347 5.74 -13.77 -9.13
C GLU A 347 6.28 -15.11 -9.60
N ALA A 348 7.57 -15.20 -9.87
CA ALA A 348 8.23 -16.46 -10.12
C ALA A 348 9.63 -16.39 -9.54
N ALA A 349 10.14 -17.50 -9.03
CA ALA A 349 11.54 -17.57 -8.63
C ALA A 349 12.10 -18.96 -8.85
N TYR A 350 13.41 -19.03 -9.05
CA TYR A 350 14.19 -20.23 -9.03
C TYR A 350 15.36 -20.05 -8.06
N ARG A 351 15.59 -21.09 -7.26
CA ARG A 351 16.66 -21.18 -6.28
C ARG A 351 17.36 -22.52 -6.44
N HIS A 352 18.67 -22.49 -6.34
CA HIS A 352 19.50 -23.68 -6.16
C HIS A 352 20.21 -23.59 -4.81
N ILE A 353 20.07 -24.58 -3.96
CA ILE A 353 20.52 -24.62 -2.57
C ILE A 353 21.63 -25.67 -2.44
N TRP A 354 22.73 -25.29 -1.79
CA TRP A 354 23.76 -26.22 -1.33
C TRP A 354 23.78 -26.21 0.19
N ASP A 355 23.74 -27.38 0.81
CA ASP A 355 23.98 -27.54 2.25
C ASP A 355 25.35 -28.16 2.55
N ASP A 356 25.76 -28.08 3.82
CA ASP A 356 27.01 -28.63 4.34
C ASP A 356 27.04 -30.16 4.44
N ALA A 357 25.91 -30.82 4.21
CA ALA A 357 25.78 -32.26 4.04
C ALA A 357 25.93 -32.72 2.57
N GLU A 358 26.41 -31.84 1.68
CA GLU A 358 26.59 -32.08 0.24
C GLU A 358 25.28 -32.39 -0.50
N ASN A 359 24.12 -32.03 0.05
CA ASN A 359 22.86 -32.14 -0.67
C ASN A 359 22.65 -30.89 -1.53
N GLU A 360 22.21 -31.13 -2.76
CA GLU A 360 21.76 -30.09 -3.68
C GLU A 360 20.24 -30.09 -3.74
N ARG A 361 19.63 -28.92 -3.76
CA ARG A 361 18.17 -28.76 -3.83
C ARG A 361 17.79 -27.61 -4.73
N ASP A 362 16.93 -27.87 -5.69
CA ASP A 362 16.29 -26.92 -6.57
C ASP A 362 14.87 -26.65 -6.07
N ARG A 363 14.52 -25.36 -6.08
CA ARG A 363 13.16 -24.91 -5.81
C ARG A 363 12.78 -23.87 -6.85
N ALA A 364 11.64 -24.05 -7.47
CA ALA A 364 11.07 -23.08 -8.39
C ALA A 364 9.60 -22.89 -8.08
N PHE A 365 9.10 -21.67 -8.22
CA PHE A 365 7.67 -21.42 -8.21
C PHE A 365 7.31 -20.36 -9.24
N ALA A 366 6.05 -20.39 -9.69
CA ALA A 366 5.45 -19.34 -10.49
C ALA A 366 3.98 -19.19 -10.12
N ASP A 367 3.58 -17.97 -9.78
CA ASP A 367 2.28 -17.58 -9.29
C ASP A 367 1.69 -16.44 -10.10
N LEU A 368 0.37 -16.49 -10.29
CA LEU A 368 -0.45 -15.42 -10.83
C LEU A 368 -1.62 -15.20 -9.89
N SER A 369 -1.80 -13.96 -9.41
CA SER A 369 -2.87 -13.61 -8.48
C SER A 369 -3.67 -12.41 -8.96
N LEU A 370 -4.98 -12.48 -8.70
CA LEU A 370 -5.96 -11.44 -8.98
C LEU A 370 -6.65 -11.07 -7.66
N GLU A 371 -6.58 -9.79 -7.32
CA GLU A 371 -7.26 -9.22 -6.15
C GLU A 371 -8.27 -8.17 -6.58
N ARG A 372 -9.51 -8.25 -6.10
CA ARG A 372 -10.59 -7.29 -6.40
C ARG A 372 -11.27 -6.80 -5.14
N VAL A 373 -11.20 -5.50 -4.89
CA VAL A 373 -12.00 -4.81 -3.87
C VAL A 373 -13.48 -4.88 -4.25
N VAL A 374 -14.29 -5.49 -3.38
CA VAL A 374 -15.74 -5.66 -3.62
C VAL A 374 -16.58 -4.73 -2.76
N LEU A 375 -16.13 -4.43 -1.53
CA LEU A 375 -16.77 -3.48 -0.63
C LEU A 375 -15.77 -2.95 0.39
N SER A 376 -16.17 -1.97 1.19
CA SER A 376 -15.35 -1.48 2.31
C SER A 376 -16.19 -1.28 3.57
N VAL A 377 -15.60 -1.55 4.74
CA VAL A 377 -16.20 -1.27 6.04
C VAL A 377 -15.30 -0.28 6.78
N ASN A 378 -15.81 0.91 7.11
CA ASN A 378 -15.03 1.97 7.74
C ASN A 378 -13.73 2.32 6.98
N ASP A 379 -13.84 2.45 5.65
CA ASP A 379 -12.73 2.68 4.70
C ASP A 379 -11.67 1.57 4.67
N GLN A 380 -11.97 0.39 5.23
CA GLN A 380 -11.12 -0.80 5.12
C GLN A 380 -11.68 -1.69 4.01
N PRO A 381 -10.95 -1.93 2.91
CA PRO A 381 -11.47 -2.72 1.81
C PRO A 381 -11.50 -4.20 2.16
N LEU A 382 -12.60 -4.84 1.76
CA LEU A 382 -12.77 -6.28 1.67
C LEU A 382 -12.58 -6.69 0.21
N THR A 383 -11.67 -7.61 -0.02
CA THR A 383 -11.28 -8.04 -1.36
C THR A 383 -11.57 -9.52 -1.56
N LEU A 384 -11.94 -9.87 -2.79
CA LEU A 384 -11.87 -11.24 -3.28
C LEU A 384 -10.46 -11.47 -3.82
N PHE A 385 -9.92 -12.64 -3.53
CA PHE A 385 -8.57 -13.03 -3.92
C PHE A 385 -8.61 -14.39 -4.59
N ALA A 386 -7.93 -14.48 -5.74
CA ALA A 386 -7.66 -15.73 -6.42
C ALA A 386 -6.19 -15.78 -6.83
N GLN A 387 -5.54 -16.92 -6.63
CA GLN A 387 -4.18 -17.18 -7.07
C GLN A 387 -4.13 -18.56 -7.72
N GLY A 388 -3.36 -18.69 -8.78
CA GLY A 388 -2.98 -19.97 -9.36
C GLY A 388 -1.47 -20.01 -9.53
N GLY A 389 -0.87 -21.15 -9.24
CA GLY A 389 0.58 -21.30 -9.29
C GLY A 389 1.03 -22.72 -9.56
N VAL A 390 2.33 -22.83 -9.80
CA VAL A 390 3.06 -24.09 -9.92
C VAL A 390 4.31 -24.00 -9.08
N GLU A 391 4.59 -25.05 -8.33
CA GLU A 391 5.80 -25.20 -7.53
C GLU A 391 6.53 -26.47 -7.99
N TYR A 392 7.85 -26.38 -8.08
CA TYR A 392 8.77 -27.49 -8.24
C TYR A 392 9.75 -27.49 -7.09
N LYS A 393 9.96 -28.65 -6.48
CA LYS A 393 10.95 -28.83 -5.41
C LYS A 393 11.60 -30.19 -5.49
N ASN A 394 12.91 -30.25 -5.27
CA ASN A 394 13.60 -31.52 -5.00
C ASN A 394 14.44 -31.41 -3.71
N GLY A 395 14.98 -32.53 -3.24
CA GLY A 395 15.85 -32.61 -2.07
C GLY A 395 15.62 -33.86 -1.22
N PRO A 396 16.07 -33.90 0.05
CA PRO A 396 16.04 -35.10 0.88
C PRO A 396 14.64 -35.67 1.19
N LEU A 397 13.61 -34.83 1.07
CA LEU A 397 12.20 -35.23 1.21
C LEU A 397 11.51 -35.50 -0.15
N ALA A 398 12.17 -35.20 -1.26
CA ALA A 398 11.61 -35.24 -2.62
C ALA A 398 12.74 -35.52 -3.63
N GLU A 399 13.39 -36.69 -3.53
CA GLU A 399 14.62 -37.00 -4.28
C GLU A 399 14.41 -36.92 -5.80
N ASP A 400 13.28 -37.45 -6.29
CA ASP A 400 12.91 -37.44 -7.71
C ASP A 400 12.34 -36.09 -8.20
N GLY A 401 12.16 -35.13 -7.29
CA GLY A 401 11.49 -33.86 -7.54
C GLY A 401 9.97 -33.99 -7.60
N ILE A 402 9.27 -33.04 -6.97
CA ILE A 402 7.82 -32.96 -6.94
C ILE A 402 7.41 -31.66 -7.63
N THR A 403 6.48 -31.77 -8.58
CA THR A 403 5.77 -30.62 -9.14
C THR A 403 4.33 -30.64 -8.62
N SER A 404 3.87 -29.52 -8.08
CA SER A 404 2.50 -29.30 -7.61
C SER A 404 1.90 -28.06 -8.27
N PHE A 405 0.63 -28.14 -8.64
CA PHE A 405 -0.17 -26.97 -9.00
C PHE A 405 -0.96 -26.54 -7.77
N GLU A 406 -0.97 -25.24 -7.48
CA GLU A 406 -1.68 -24.67 -6.35
C GLU A 406 -2.71 -23.66 -6.85
N ALA A 407 -3.88 -23.61 -6.21
CA ALA A 407 -4.81 -22.51 -6.36
C ALA A 407 -5.33 -22.06 -5.00
N LEU A 408 -5.33 -20.75 -4.76
CA LEU A 408 -5.93 -20.15 -3.58
C LEU A 408 -7.17 -19.37 -3.99
N VAL A 409 -8.29 -19.59 -3.32
CA VAL A 409 -9.51 -18.80 -3.55
C VAL A 409 -10.11 -18.38 -2.21
N GLY A 410 -10.35 -17.09 -2.02
CA GLY A 410 -10.95 -16.59 -0.80
C GLY A 410 -11.06 -15.08 -0.73
N GLY A 411 -10.87 -14.53 0.46
CA GLY A 411 -11.02 -13.09 0.68
C GLY A 411 -10.01 -12.52 1.66
N ARG A 412 -9.77 -11.21 1.55
CA ARG A 412 -8.90 -10.45 2.45
C ARG A 412 -9.62 -9.25 3.05
N VAL A 413 -9.25 -8.93 4.28
CA VAL A 413 -9.51 -7.63 4.91
C VAL A 413 -8.20 -6.88 4.92
N SER A 414 -8.16 -5.69 4.32
CA SER A 414 -6.98 -4.82 4.38
C SER A 414 -7.21 -3.67 5.35
N PHE A 415 -6.22 -3.41 6.19
CA PHE A 415 -6.19 -2.36 7.18
C PHE A 415 -5.23 -1.25 6.79
N PHE A 416 -5.54 -0.03 7.22
CA PHE A 416 -4.70 1.17 7.06
C PHE A 416 -4.43 1.54 5.60
N VAL A 417 -5.37 1.22 4.71
CA VAL A 417 -5.23 1.45 3.26
C VAL A 417 -5.48 2.92 2.93
N PRO A 418 -4.46 3.71 2.53
CA PRO A 418 -4.67 5.10 2.19
C PRO A 418 -5.38 5.24 0.84
N PRO A 419 -5.96 6.42 0.55
CA PRO A 419 -6.46 6.74 -0.77
C PRO A 419 -5.31 6.74 -1.80
N ARG A 420 -5.59 6.26 -3.00
CA ARG A 420 -4.65 6.35 -4.14
C ARG A 420 -4.25 7.81 -4.41
N PRO A 421 -2.96 8.13 -4.63
CA PRO A 421 -2.55 9.45 -5.08
C PRO A 421 -3.11 9.81 -6.46
N ASP A 422 -3.32 11.10 -6.70
CA ASP A 422 -3.74 11.65 -8.01
C ASP A 422 -2.49 11.86 -8.89
N TYR A 423 -2.02 10.79 -9.53
CA TYR A 423 -0.80 10.80 -10.34
C TYR A 423 -0.91 11.70 -11.57
N GLU A 424 -2.08 11.76 -12.21
CA GLU A 424 -2.29 12.64 -13.36
C GLU A 424 -2.10 14.11 -13.01
N ARG A 425 -2.66 14.56 -11.89
CA ARG A 425 -2.49 15.95 -11.46
C ARG A 425 -1.05 16.25 -11.07
N GLN A 426 -0.33 15.29 -10.48
CA GLN A 426 1.11 15.44 -10.19
C GLN A 426 1.92 15.64 -11.47
N ILE A 427 1.65 14.84 -12.51
CA ILE A 427 2.30 14.96 -13.81
C ILE A 427 1.99 16.33 -14.44
N ARG A 428 0.72 16.76 -14.48
CA ARG A 428 0.32 18.07 -15.04
C ARG A 428 0.98 19.25 -14.31
N GLN A 429 1.09 19.17 -12.98
CA GLN A 429 1.77 20.21 -12.18
C GLN A 429 3.28 20.29 -12.45
N GLN A 430 3.90 19.20 -12.91
CA GLN A 430 5.33 19.13 -13.23
C GLN A 430 5.64 19.57 -14.67
N THR A 431 4.65 19.60 -15.57
CA THR A 431 4.79 20.03 -16.98
C THR A 431 3.93 21.26 -17.29
N PRO A 432 4.09 22.40 -16.60
CA PRO A 432 3.16 23.54 -16.72
C PRO A 432 3.14 24.22 -18.10
N ASN A 433 4.02 23.85 -19.03
CA ASN A 433 4.22 24.56 -20.31
C ASN A 433 4.18 23.69 -21.57
N GLN A 434 3.64 22.46 -21.54
CA GLN A 434 3.36 21.77 -22.80
C GLN A 434 1.93 22.08 -23.26
N PRO A 435 1.74 22.84 -24.36
CA PRO A 435 0.42 22.97 -24.98
C PRO A 435 -0.06 21.57 -25.37
N SER A 436 -1.35 21.31 -25.12
CA SER A 436 -2.01 20.13 -25.69
C SER A 436 -2.00 20.28 -27.20
N GLU A 437 -1.28 19.39 -27.89
CA GLU A 437 -1.41 19.20 -29.33
C GLU A 437 -2.66 18.38 -29.67
#